data_AF-A0A6C0DMN1-F1
#
_entry.id   AF-A0A6C0DMN1-F1
#
_cell.length_a   1.000
_cell.length_b   1.000
_cell.length_c   1.000
_cell.angle_alpha   90.00
_cell.angle_beta   90.00
_cell.angle_gamma   90.00
#
_symmetry.space_group_name_H-M   'P 1'
#
loop_
_entity.id
_entity.type
_entity.pdbx_description
1 polymer ?
#
loop_
_entity_poly.entity_id
_entity_poly.type
_entity_poly.pdbx_seq_one_letter_code
_entity_poly.pdbx_strand_id
1 'polypeptide(L)'
;MISFNIEFEILLIAISLSIIYGLTPITYKLLVLNNNISFESYLLLSTTILFICTLFYSLIFNDHSRVFTEISKINVWILLLFIINVFILTFISQMLYHYALKNTSKISIFTIITGFYPLITIILSILVLKEKLSLKIFIGFLIALIGIIVMTY
;
A
#
# COMPACT_ATOMS: atom_id res chain seq x y z
N MET A 1 26.94 10.84 12.47
CA MET A 1 26.05 11.02 13.65
C MET A 1 24.68 11.60 13.26
N ILE A 2 24.59 12.50 12.27
CA ILE A 2 23.31 12.99 11.72
C ILE A 2 22.49 11.90 10.99
N SER A 3 23.15 10.92 10.36
CA SER A 3 22.49 9.83 9.63
C SER A 3 21.69 8.86 10.53
N PHE A 4 22.16 8.61 11.76
CA PHE A 4 21.53 7.63 12.65
C PHE A 4 20.15 8.10 13.16
N ASN A 5 20.00 9.41 13.43
CA ASN A 5 18.72 9.96 13.86
C ASN A 5 17.66 9.88 12.74
N ILE A 6 18.06 10.13 11.48
CA ILE A 6 17.16 10.04 10.33
C ILE A 6 16.72 8.60 10.09
N GLU A 7 17.64 7.62 10.17
CA GLU A 7 17.31 6.21 10.03
C GLU A 7 16.35 5.73 11.13
N PHE A 8 16.53 6.20 12.36
CA PHE A 8 15.65 5.89 13.48
C PHE A 8 14.25 6.50 13.32
N GLU A 9 14.15 7.75 12.85
CA GLU A 9 12.86 8.39 12.55
C GLU A 9 12.10 7.66 11.44
N ILE A 10 12.78 7.28 10.36
CA ILE A 10 12.18 6.50 9.26
C ILE A 10 11.68 5.15 9.78
N LEU A 11 12.45 4.49 10.66
CA LEU A 11 12.03 3.23 11.28
C LEU A 11 10.74 3.40 12.09
N LEU A 12 10.63 4.45 12.91
CA LEU A 12 9.43 4.74 13.69
C LEU A 12 8.21 5.03 12.80
N ILE A 13 8.40 5.77 11.71
CA ILE A 13 7.35 6.04 10.72
C ILE A 13 6.91 4.73 10.06
N ALA A 14 7.85 3.88 9.64
CA ALA A 14 7.55 2.60 9.00
C ALA A 14 6.79 1.63 9.93
N ILE A 15 7.17 1.59 11.21
CA ILE A 15 6.45 0.81 12.23
C ILE A 15 5.03 1.34 12.40
N SER A 16 4.87 2.65 12.50
CA SER A 16 3.57 3.30 12.65
C SER A 16 2.67 3.04 11.45
N LEU A 17 3.20 3.15 10.23
CA LEU A 17 2.50 2.76 9.00
C LEU A 17 2.09 1.29 9.04
N SER A 18 2.98 0.38 9.42
CA SER A 18 2.67 -1.05 9.48
C SER A 18 1.51 -1.37 10.43
N ILE A 19 1.45 -0.70 11.58
CA ILE A 19 0.35 -0.82 12.54
C ILE A 19 -0.96 -0.32 11.92
N ILE A 20 -0.95 0.86 11.28
CA ILE A 20 -2.13 1.45 10.64
C ILE A 20 -2.63 0.56 9.50
N TYR A 21 -1.74 0.10 8.62
CA TYR A 21 -2.09 -0.81 7.51
C TYR A 21 -2.59 -2.17 8.01
N GLY A 22 -2.11 -2.64 9.16
CA GLY A 22 -2.61 -3.85 9.81
C GLY A 22 -4.09 -3.77 10.19
N LEU A 23 -4.65 -2.56 10.38
CA LEU A 23 -6.06 -2.37 10.65
C LEU A 23 -6.95 -2.60 9.43
N THR A 24 -6.43 -2.41 8.21
CA THR A 24 -7.19 -2.54 6.95
C THR A 24 -7.96 -3.86 6.83
N PRO A 25 -7.36 -5.06 6.99
CA PRO A 25 -8.10 -6.33 6.92
C PRO A 25 -9.18 -6.48 7.98
N ILE A 26 -8.95 -5.94 9.18
CA ILE A 26 -9.89 -6.03 10.30
C ILE A 26 -11.08 -5.13 10.02
N THR A 27 -10.84 -3.86 9.72
CA THR A 27 -11.90 -2.89 9.42
C THR A 27 -12.67 -3.29 8.16
N TYR A 28 -12.00 -3.82 7.14
CA TYR A 28 -12.65 -4.34 5.95
C TYR A 28 -13.60 -5.49 6.28
N LYS A 29 -13.18 -6.48 7.09
CA LYS A 29 -14.06 -7.57 7.52
C LYS A 29 -15.28 -7.03 8.26
N LEU A 30 -15.05 -6.15 9.23
CA LEU A 30 -16.11 -5.58 10.06
C LEU A 30 -17.10 -4.73 9.25
N LEU A 31 -16.61 -3.89 8.34
CA LEU A 31 -17.44 -3.00 7.54
C LEU A 31 -18.13 -3.74 6.40
N VAL A 32 -17.37 -4.48 5.59
CA VAL A 32 -17.87 -5.05 4.34
C VAL A 32 -18.55 -6.39 4.55
N LEU A 33 -17.85 -7.33 5.20
CA LEU A 33 -18.33 -8.72 5.30
C LEU A 33 -19.39 -8.88 6.40
N ASN A 34 -19.19 -8.28 7.58
CA ASN A 34 -20.14 -8.44 8.69
C ASN A 34 -21.42 -7.61 8.49
N ASN A 35 -21.35 -6.44 7.85
CA ASN A 35 -22.52 -5.60 7.58
C ASN A 35 -23.09 -5.77 6.16
N ASN A 36 -22.60 -6.75 5.38
CA ASN A 36 -23.05 -7.03 4.01
C ASN A 36 -23.03 -5.80 3.08
N ILE A 37 -22.05 -4.90 3.24
CA ILE A 37 -21.87 -3.76 2.34
C ILE A 37 -21.34 -4.28 0.99
N SER A 38 -21.89 -3.81 -0.12
CA SER A 38 -21.41 -4.20 -1.45
C SER A 38 -19.99 -3.67 -1.71
N PHE A 39 -19.22 -4.38 -2.54
CA PHE A 39 -17.84 -3.98 -2.89
C PHE A 39 -17.81 -2.58 -3.54
N GLU A 40 -18.76 -2.30 -4.42
CA GLU A 40 -18.90 -1.04 -5.14
C GLU A 40 -19.16 0.11 -4.17
N SER A 41 -20.07 -0.11 -3.21
CA SER A 41 -20.41 0.88 -2.18
C SER A 41 -19.21 1.20 -1.29
N TYR A 42 -18.48 0.16 -0.86
CA TYR A 42 -17.24 0.32 -0.09
C TYR A 42 -16.20 1.14 -0.85
N LEU A 43 -15.95 0.81 -2.12
CA LEU A 43 -14.92 1.46 -2.92
C LEU A 43 -15.29 2.93 -3.23
N LEU A 44 -16.54 3.19 -3.61
CA LEU A 44 -17.03 4.55 -3.88
C LEU A 44 -16.97 5.44 -2.63
N LEU A 45 -17.43 4.94 -1.49
CA LEU A 45 -17.37 5.70 -0.23
C LEU A 45 -15.91 5.95 0.19
N SER A 46 -15.05 4.93 0.13
CA SER A 46 -13.64 5.05 0.53
C SER A 46 -12.88 6.06 -0.33
N THR A 47 -13.09 6.02 -1.66
CA THR A 47 -12.46 6.98 -2.59
C THR A 47 -13.01 8.39 -2.45
N THR A 48 -14.31 8.54 -2.17
CA THR A 48 -14.92 9.84 -1.88
C THR A 48 -14.37 10.44 -0.59
N ILE A 49 -14.27 9.65 0.48
CA ILE A 49 -13.68 10.11 1.75
C ILE A 49 -12.21 10.50 1.54
N LEU A 50 -11.44 9.69 0.80
CA LEU A 50 -10.05 10.00 0.49
C LEU A 50 -9.91 11.30 -0.31
N PHE A 51 -10.77 11.51 -1.31
CA PHE A 51 -10.81 12.75 -2.07
C PHE A 51 -11.06 13.97 -1.18
N ILE A 52 -12.05 13.88 -0.29
CA ILE A 52 -12.37 14.94 0.69
C ILE A 52 -11.19 15.21 1.62
N CYS A 53 -10.58 14.17 2.19
CA CYS A 53 -9.41 14.31 3.07
C CYS A 53 -8.22 14.97 2.34
N THR A 54 -7.99 14.58 1.08
CA THR A 54 -6.92 15.16 0.25
C THR A 54 -7.19 16.63 -0.06
N LEU A 55 -8.46 16.99 -0.33
CA LEU A 55 -8.87 18.37 -0.54
C LEU A 55 -8.65 19.21 0.71
N PHE A 56 -9.07 18.73 1.88
CA PHE A 56 -8.81 19.42 3.16
C PHE A 56 -7.33 19.57 3.45
N TYR A 57 -6.53 18.52 3.24
CA TYR A 57 -5.08 18.58 3.40
C TYR A 57 -4.47 19.66 2.49
N SER A 58 -4.89 19.71 1.21
CA SER A 58 -4.43 20.72 0.27
C SER A 58 -4.86 22.14 0.65
N LEU A 59 -6.02 22.31 1.29
CA LEU A 59 -6.49 23.63 1.73
C LEU A 59 -5.72 24.15 2.95
N ILE A 60 -5.30 23.27 3.85
CA ILE A 60 -4.64 23.66 5.10
C ILE A 60 -3.13 23.87 4.90
N PHE A 61 -2.49 23.03 4.11
CA PHE A 61 -1.02 22.92 4.11
C PHE A 61 -0.34 23.36 2.81
N ASN A 62 -1.06 23.53 1.70
CA ASN A 62 -0.46 23.86 0.41
C ASN A 62 -0.98 25.19 -0.14
N ASP A 63 -0.07 25.96 -0.77
CA ASP A 63 -0.46 27.07 -1.64
C ASP A 63 -1.38 26.54 -2.73
N HIS A 64 -2.62 27.03 -2.78
CA HIS A 64 -3.65 26.53 -3.71
C HIS A 64 -3.22 26.60 -5.17
N SER A 65 -2.33 27.53 -5.52
CA SER A 65 -1.77 27.68 -6.87
C SER A 65 -0.85 26.52 -7.26
N ARG A 66 -0.21 25.84 -6.29
CA ARG A 66 0.77 24.78 -6.55
C ARG A 66 0.14 23.59 -7.26
N VAL A 67 -1.03 23.13 -6.82
CA VAL A 67 -1.71 21.97 -7.41
C VAL A 67 -2.04 22.22 -8.89
N PHE A 68 -2.58 23.40 -9.23
CA PHE A 68 -2.86 23.74 -10.62
C PHE A 68 -1.60 23.82 -11.49
N THR A 69 -0.49 24.32 -10.93
CA THR A 69 0.80 24.34 -11.65
C THR A 69 1.44 22.98 -11.82
N GLU A 70 1.14 22.00 -10.97
CA GLU A 70 1.63 20.63 -11.10
C GLU A 70 0.76 19.84 -12.10
N ILE A 71 -0.56 20.03 -12.09
CA ILE A 71 -1.48 19.42 -13.07
C ILE A 71 -1.13 19.86 -14.49
N SER A 72 -0.77 21.13 -14.70
CA SER A 72 -0.40 21.62 -16.04
C SER A 72 0.90 21.02 -16.60
N LYS A 73 1.72 20.38 -15.74
CA LYS A 73 2.96 19.69 -16.14
C LYS A 73 2.72 18.20 -16.48
N ILE A 74 1.51 17.68 -16.30
CA ILE A 74 1.20 16.29 -16.60
C ILE A 74 1.21 16.09 -18.12
N ASN A 75 2.20 15.35 -18.59
CA ASN A 75 2.25 14.87 -19.97
C ASN A 75 1.60 13.48 -20.09
N VAL A 76 1.48 12.97 -21.33
CA VAL A 76 0.84 11.67 -21.59
C VAL A 76 1.52 10.52 -20.86
N TRP A 77 2.85 10.52 -20.73
CA TRP A 77 3.58 9.47 -20.01
C TRP A 77 3.25 9.46 -18.51
N ILE A 78 3.22 10.63 -17.87
CA ILE A 78 2.84 10.77 -16.46
C ILE A 78 1.38 10.37 -16.27
N LEU A 79 0.50 10.77 -17.18
CA LEU A 79 -0.92 10.39 -17.15
C LEU A 79 -1.09 8.86 -17.25
N LEU A 80 -0.34 8.19 -18.12
CA LEU A 80 -0.35 6.72 -18.21
C LEU A 80 0.09 6.06 -16.90
N LEU A 81 1.13 6.59 -16.25
CA LEU A 81 1.56 6.09 -14.94
C LEU A 81 0.47 6.28 -13.87
N PHE A 82 -0.25 7.40 -13.88
CA PHE A 82 -1.40 7.61 -13.00
C PHE A 82 -2.52 6.61 -13.26
N ILE A 83 -2.87 6.37 -14.54
CA ILE A 83 -3.91 5.41 -14.90
C ILE A 83 -3.51 3.99 -14.45
N ILE A 84 -2.26 3.59 -14.69
CA ILE A 84 -1.74 2.29 -14.25
C ILE A 84 -1.79 2.20 -12.72
N ASN A 85 -1.37 3.24 -12.01
CA ASN A 85 -1.39 3.29 -10.55
C ASN A 85 -2.83 3.15 -10.00
N VAL A 86 -3.77 3.96 -10.48
CA VAL A 86 -5.16 3.92 -10.01
C VAL A 86 -5.84 2.62 -10.41
N PHE A 87 -5.72 2.20 -11.66
CA PHE A 87 -6.42 1.01 -12.14
C PHE A 87 -5.85 -0.28 -11.54
N ILE A 88 -4.53 -0.49 -11.63
CA ILE A 88 -3.92 -1.73 -11.14
C ILE A 88 -3.81 -1.70 -9.63
N LEU A 89 -3.13 -0.69 -9.08
CA LEU A 89 -2.76 -0.69 -7.66
C LEU A 89 -3.95 -0.37 -6.75
N THR A 90 -4.96 0.35 -7.22
CA THR A 90 -6.16 0.63 -6.41
C THR A 90 -7.30 -0.30 -6.78
N PHE A 91 -7.80 -0.27 -8.03
CA PHE A 91 -9.02 -1.00 -8.39
C PHE A 91 -8.83 -2.52 -8.41
N ILE A 92 -7.88 -3.03 -9.21
CA ILE A 92 -7.64 -4.48 -9.33
C ILE A 92 -7.22 -5.06 -7.98
N SER A 93 -6.31 -4.40 -7.26
CA SER A 93 -5.88 -4.82 -5.92
C SER A 93 -7.07 -5.00 -4.96
N GLN A 94 -7.95 -4.01 -4.88
CA GLN A 94 -9.11 -4.05 -3.99
C GLN A 94 -10.11 -5.12 -4.42
N MET A 95 -10.28 -5.35 -5.72
CA MET A 95 -11.14 -6.41 -6.24
C MET A 95 -10.62 -7.80 -5.86
N LEU A 96 -9.32 -8.06 -6.06
CA LEU A 96 -8.68 -9.32 -5.65
C LEU A 96 -8.73 -9.50 -4.12
N TYR A 97 -8.51 -8.42 -3.38
CA TYR A 97 -8.60 -8.39 -1.92
C TYR A 97 -10.01 -8.74 -1.43
N HIS A 98 -11.06 -8.14 -2.01
CA HIS A 98 -12.45 -8.45 -1.72
C HIS A 98 -12.73 -9.93 -1.95
N TYR A 99 -12.37 -10.43 -3.13
CA TYR A 99 -12.60 -11.82 -3.49
C TYR A 99 -11.90 -12.79 -2.53
N ALA A 100 -10.63 -12.53 -2.19
CA ALA A 100 -9.88 -13.37 -1.26
C ALA A 100 -10.50 -13.37 0.14
N LEU A 101 -10.85 -12.20 0.69
CA LEU A 101 -11.43 -12.10 2.03
C LEU A 101 -12.83 -12.68 2.13
N LYS A 102 -13.63 -12.60 1.06
CA LYS A 102 -14.97 -13.23 1.01
C LYS A 102 -14.89 -14.76 1.03
N ASN A 103 -13.82 -15.32 0.46
CA ASN A 103 -13.66 -16.77 0.30
C ASN A 103 -12.73 -17.41 1.36
N THR A 104 -12.19 -16.65 2.29
CA THR A 104 -11.33 -17.17 3.38
C THR A 104 -11.97 -17.00 4.75
N SER A 105 -11.87 -18.03 5.59
CA SER A 105 -12.24 -17.92 7.01
C SER A 105 -11.11 -17.33 7.87
N LYS A 106 -9.86 -17.43 7.39
CA LYS A 106 -8.64 -17.07 8.14
C LYS A 106 -7.96 -15.85 7.53
N ILE A 107 -8.35 -14.67 8.00
CA ILE A 107 -7.78 -13.39 7.56
C ILE A 107 -6.28 -13.30 7.86
N SER A 108 -5.85 -13.83 9.01
CA SER A 108 -4.45 -13.84 9.43
C SER A 108 -3.54 -14.47 8.37
N ILE A 109 -3.93 -15.62 7.82
CA ILE A 109 -3.16 -16.32 6.78
C ILE A 109 -3.07 -15.45 5.52
N PHE A 110 -4.20 -14.88 5.07
CA PHE A 110 -4.20 -14.00 3.91
C PHE A 110 -3.30 -12.77 4.10
N THR A 111 -3.30 -12.17 5.29
CA THR A 111 -2.44 -11.01 5.60
C THR A 111 -0.96 -11.38 5.67
N ILE A 112 -0.62 -12.59 6.13
CA ILE A 112 0.76 -13.10 6.14
C ILE A 112 1.26 -13.30 4.70
N ILE A 113 0.46 -13.95 3.85
CA ILE A 113 0.80 -14.20 2.45
C ILE A 113 0.92 -12.88 1.68
N THR A 114 -0.02 -11.95 1.83
CA THR A 114 0.05 -10.65 1.17
C THR A 114 1.18 -9.78 1.70
N GLY A 115 1.59 -9.97 2.96
CA GLY A 115 2.80 -9.40 3.55
C GLY A 115 4.11 -9.81 2.85
N PHE A 116 4.07 -10.72 1.87
CA PHE A 116 5.18 -11.05 0.96
C PHE A 116 5.49 -9.92 -0.04
N TYR A 117 4.63 -8.90 -0.19
CA TYR A 117 4.83 -7.85 -1.18
C TYR A 117 6.20 -7.13 -1.11
N PRO A 118 6.87 -6.92 0.05
CA PRO A 118 8.21 -6.30 0.08
C PRO A 118 9.26 -7.14 -0.67
N LEU A 119 9.10 -8.47 -0.67
CA LEU A 119 9.99 -9.38 -1.40
C LEU A 119 9.78 -9.23 -2.92
N ILE A 120 8.53 -9.02 -3.35
CA ILE A 120 8.22 -8.64 -4.74
C ILE A 120 8.80 -7.25 -5.05
N THR A 121 8.69 -6.28 -4.14
CA THR A 121 9.26 -4.93 -4.32
C THR A 121 10.77 -4.98 -4.53
N ILE A 122 11.50 -5.80 -3.76
CA ILE A 122 12.94 -5.99 -3.93
C ILE A 122 13.27 -6.52 -5.34
N ILE A 123 12.53 -7.50 -5.83
CA ILE A 123 12.72 -8.05 -7.19
C ILE A 123 12.45 -6.97 -8.24
N LEU A 124 11.33 -6.24 -8.09
CA LEU A 124 10.97 -5.15 -9.01
C LEU A 124 11.96 -3.99 -8.95
N SER A 125 12.55 -3.68 -7.81
CA SER A 125 13.54 -2.60 -7.70
C SER A 125 14.83 -2.94 -8.43
N ILE A 126 15.27 -4.22 -8.42
CA ILE A 126 16.37 -4.68 -9.27
C ILE A 126 15.99 -4.57 -10.76
N LEU A 127 14.82 -5.09 -11.15
CA LEU A 127 14.47 -5.23 -12.58
C LEU A 127 14.10 -3.89 -13.23
N VAL A 128 13.33 -3.06 -12.53
CA VAL A 128 12.75 -1.82 -13.05
C VAL A 128 13.62 -0.62 -12.70
N LEU A 129 14.05 -0.51 -11.43
CA LEU A 129 14.83 0.63 -10.94
C LEU A 129 16.34 0.41 -11.11
N LYS A 130 16.77 -0.82 -11.48
CA LYS A 130 18.19 -1.19 -11.67
C LYS A 130 19.04 -1.01 -10.41
N GLU A 131 18.43 -1.19 -9.24
CA GLU A 131 19.11 -1.10 -7.95
C GLU A 131 20.05 -2.30 -7.73
N LYS A 132 21.17 -2.06 -7.05
CA LYS A 132 22.09 -3.11 -6.61
C LYS A 132 21.79 -3.50 -5.17
N LEU A 133 21.49 -4.77 -4.94
CA LEU A 133 21.29 -5.28 -3.59
C LEU A 133 22.61 -5.66 -2.92
N SER A 134 22.73 -5.32 -1.64
CA SER A 134 23.80 -5.87 -0.81
C SER A 134 23.49 -7.31 -0.42
N LEU A 135 24.54 -8.10 -0.18
CA LEU A 135 24.41 -9.48 0.32
C LEU A 135 23.58 -9.56 1.60
N LYS A 136 23.67 -8.53 2.47
CA LYS A 136 22.89 -8.45 3.71
C LYS A 136 21.38 -8.38 3.46
N ILE A 137 20.95 -7.57 2.48
CA ILE A 137 19.54 -7.45 2.10
C ILE A 137 19.04 -8.78 1.53
N PHE A 138 19.86 -9.46 0.72
CA PHE A 138 19.51 -10.77 0.16
C PHE A 138 19.35 -11.85 1.24
N ILE A 139 20.23 -11.88 2.24
CA ILE A 139 20.09 -12.80 3.38
C ILE A 139 18.81 -12.49 4.18
N GLY A 140 18.54 -11.20 4.44
CA GLY A 140 17.31 -10.78 5.11
C GLY A 140 16.05 -11.19 4.34
N PHE A 141 16.07 -11.08 3.01
CA PHE A 141 15.01 -11.57 2.11
C PHE A 141 14.75 -13.07 2.32
N LEU A 142 15.80 -13.91 2.35
CA LEU A 142 15.64 -15.36 2.53
C LEU A 142 15.07 -15.69 3.92
N ILE A 143 15.52 -15.00 4.97
CA ILE A 143 15.01 -15.18 6.33
C ILE A 143 13.51 -14.82 6.41
N ALA A 144 13.12 -13.68 5.83
CA ALA A 144 11.72 -13.26 5.79
C ALA A 144 10.83 -14.26 5.04
N LEU A 145 11.33 -14.79 3.92
CA LEU A 145 10.63 -15.79 3.12
C LEU A 145 10.40 -17.09 3.91
N ILE A 146 11.41 -17.58 4.63
CA ILE A 146 11.28 -18.74 5.51
C ILE A 146 10.25 -18.45 6.63
N GLY A 147 10.30 -17.27 7.25
CA GLY A 147 9.34 -16.87 8.27
C GLY A 147 7.89 -16.92 7.78
N ILE A 148 7.63 -16.40 6.58
CA ILE A 148 6.29 -16.41 5.96
C ILE A 148 5.81 -17.85 5.72
N ILE A 149 6.67 -18.74 5.22
CA ILE A 149 6.34 -20.15 5.00
C ILE A 149 5.95 -20.80 6.33
N VAL A 150 6.77 -20.63 7.37
CA VAL A 150 6.51 -21.22 8.70
C VAL A 150 5.21 -20.70 9.32
N MET A 151 4.86 -19.42 9.11
CA MET A 151 3.62 -18.85 9.64
C MET A 151 2.36 -19.29 8.87
N THR A 152 2.52 -19.80 7.64
CA THR A 152 1.40 -20.13 6.75
C THR A 152 0.97 -21.60 6.83
N TYR A 153 1.91 -22.51 7.13
CA TYR A 153 1.69 -23.95 7.26
C TYR A 153 1.53 -24.38 8.73
#